data_AF-A0A963Q2L0-F1
#
_entry.id   AF-A0A963Q2L0-F1
#
_cell.length_a   1.000
_cell.length_b   1.000
_cell.length_c   1.000
_cell.angle_alpha   90.00
_cell.angle_beta   90.00
_cell.angle_gamma   90.00
#
_symmetry.space_group_name_H-M   'P 1'
#
loop_
_entity.id
_entity.type
_entity.pdbx_description
1 polymer ?
#
loop_
_entity_poly.entity_id
_entity_poly.type
_entity_poly.pdbx_seq_one_letter_code
_entity_poly.pdbx_strand_id
1 'polypeptide(L)'
;MNSGNPSTVVPPVWVMGAGSIGCYVGGLLAAAAQGGKVAAAGVPAVTLIGRPRVLQAVGECGMALTAVDAAPQQMPPGALRLVAEPPACDGPAPLVL
;
A
#
# COMPACT_ATOMS: atom_id res chain seq x y z
N MET A 1 4.05 -16.48 36.26
CA MET A 1 5.00 -16.11 35.18
C MET A 1 4.50 -16.69 33.87
N ASN A 2 3.78 -15.90 33.07
CA ASN A 2 3.97 -15.77 31.61
C ASN A 2 2.99 -14.71 31.10
N SER A 3 3.39 -13.43 31.19
CA SER A 3 2.69 -12.33 30.55
C SER A 3 3.03 -12.39 29.05
N GLY A 4 2.17 -13.03 28.27
CA GLY A 4 2.34 -13.14 26.83
C GLY A 4 2.44 -11.75 26.18
N ASN A 5 3.54 -11.51 25.48
CA ASN A 5 3.72 -10.36 24.60
C ASN A 5 2.52 -10.27 23.63
N PRO A 6 1.84 -9.12 23.46
CA PRO A 6 0.85 -9.01 22.40
C PRO A 6 1.56 -9.26 21.07
N SER A 7 1.21 -10.36 20.41
CA SER A 7 1.54 -10.58 19.00
C SER A 7 1.20 -9.29 18.26
N THR A 8 2.21 -8.63 17.71
CA THR A 8 2.07 -7.30 17.11
C THR A 8 1.29 -7.47 15.82
N VAL A 9 -0.03 -7.33 15.90
CA VAL A 9 -0.91 -7.37 14.73
C VAL A 9 -0.67 -6.09 13.94
N VAL A 10 -0.02 -6.21 12.79
CA VAL A 10 0.23 -5.08 11.90
C VAL A 10 -1.06 -4.82 11.09
N PRO A 11 -1.72 -3.67 11.28
CA PRO A 11 -2.96 -3.38 10.59
C PRO A 11 -2.71 -3.19 9.08
N PRO A 12 -3.67 -3.56 8.21
CA PRO A 12 -3.59 -3.26 6.79
C PRO A 12 -3.51 -1.75 6.54
N VAL A 13 -2.93 -1.33 5.41
CA VAL A 13 -2.87 0.09 5.02
C VAL A 13 -3.78 0.33 3.83
N TRP A 14 -4.71 1.26 3.98
CA TRP A 14 -5.61 1.71 2.91
C TRP A 14 -5.26 3.14 2.52
N VAL A 15 -4.93 3.35 1.25
CA VAL A 15 -4.72 4.68 0.69
C VAL A 15 -5.99 5.10 -0.03
N MET A 16 -6.69 6.09 0.52
CA MET A 16 -7.95 6.59 -0.01
C MET A 16 -7.69 7.68 -1.05
N GLY A 17 -8.08 7.39 -2.29
CA GLY A 17 -7.91 8.27 -3.43
C GLY A 17 -6.73 7.86 -4.31
N ALA A 18 -7.00 7.49 -5.56
CA ALA A 18 -5.99 7.15 -6.56
C ALA A 18 -5.55 8.38 -7.39
N GLY A 19 -5.44 9.56 -6.76
CA GLY A 19 -4.85 10.74 -7.37
C GLY A 19 -3.31 10.66 -7.40
N SER A 20 -2.63 11.72 -7.83
CA SER A 20 -1.15 11.77 -7.84
C SER A 20 -0.54 11.44 -6.48
N ILE A 21 -1.04 12.05 -5.40
CA ILE A 21 -0.55 11.85 -4.03
C ILE A 21 -0.78 10.41 -3.58
N GLY A 22 -1.99 9.87 -3.75
CA GLY A 22 -2.30 8.51 -3.32
C GLY A 22 -1.56 7.44 -4.10
N CYS A 23 -1.39 7.62 -5.42
CA CYS A 23 -0.54 6.74 -6.22
C CYS A 23 0.93 6.81 -5.78
N TYR A 24 1.45 8.01 -5.49
CA TYR A 24 2.82 8.19 -5.05
C TYR A 24 3.09 7.55 -3.67
N VAL A 25 2.27 7.90 -2.66
CA VAL A 25 2.39 7.35 -1.30
C VAL A 25 2.13 5.85 -1.28
N GLY A 26 1.06 5.39 -1.94
CA GLY A 26 0.74 3.95 -2.04
C GLY A 26 1.86 3.17 -2.71
N GLY A 27 2.42 3.71 -3.80
CA GLY A 27 3.57 3.11 -4.49
C GLY A 27 4.82 3.03 -3.62
N LEU A 28 5.17 4.10 -2.89
CA LEU A 28 6.32 4.08 -1.97
C LEU A 28 6.14 3.07 -0.84
N LEU A 29 4.95 3.00 -0.25
CA LEU A 29 4.64 2.04 0.81
C LEU A 29 4.73 0.59 0.30
N ALA A 30 4.17 0.32 -0.88
CA ALA A 30 4.27 -1.00 -1.51
C ALA A 30 5.70 -1.39 -1.85
N ALA A 31 6.53 -0.45 -2.30
CA ALA A 31 7.94 -0.72 -2.57
C ALA A 31 8.74 -0.98 -1.30
N ALA A 32 8.49 -0.21 -0.24
CA ALA A 32 9.08 -0.47 1.07
C ALA A 32 8.69 -1.86 1.61
N ALA A 33 7.48 -2.33 1.26
CA ALA A 33 7.01 -3.69 1.56
C ALA A 33 7.83 -4.79 0.88
N GLN A 34 8.30 -4.55 -0.34
CA GLN A 34 9.03 -5.52 -1.16
C GLN A 34 10.56 -5.47 -0.90
N GLY A 35 11.10 -4.34 -0.43
CA GLY A 35 12.54 -4.03 -0.39
C GLY A 35 13.32 -4.40 0.88
N GLY A 36 12.84 -5.29 1.74
CA GLY A 36 13.68 -5.96 2.74
C GLY A 36 14.12 -5.18 4.00
N LYS A 37 14.09 -3.84 4.04
CA LYS A 37 14.40 -3.08 5.28
C LYS A 37 13.26 -3.08 6.31
N VAL A 38 12.03 -3.32 5.86
CA VAL A 38 10.81 -3.42 6.69
C VAL A 38 10.28 -4.87 6.74
N ALA A 39 10.99 -5.83 6.12
CA ALA A 39 10.62 -7.24 6.12
C ALA A 39 10.67 -7.88 7.53
N ALA A 40 11.41 -7.29 8.46
CA ALA A 40 11.54 -7.80 9.83
C ALA A 40 10.28 -7.59 10.69
N ALA A 41 9.36 -6.69 10.30
CA ALA A 41 8.14 -6.39 11.06
C ALA A 41 6.84 -6.87 10.39
N GLY A 42 6.91 -7.48 9.20
CA GLY A 42 5.74 -7.85 8.40
C GLY A 42 5.07 -6.62 7.80
N VAL A 43 5.31 -6.35 6.51
CA VAL A 43 4.74 -5.14 5.89
C VAL A 43 3.29 -5.42 5.50
N PRO A 44 2.33 -4.59 5.95
CA PRO A 44 0.93 -4.81 5.64
C PRO A 44 0.68 -4.63 4.15
N ALA A 45 -0.22 -5.44 3.59
CA ALA A 45 -0.67 -5.27 2.23
C ALA A 45 -1.27 -3.86 2.04
N VAL A 46 -0.73 -3.11 1.09
CA VAL A 46 -1.22 -1.76 0.75
C VAL A 46 -2.36 -1.90 -0.26
N THR A 47 -3.53 -1.36 0.10
CA THR A 47 -4.69 -1.28 -0.79
C THR A 47 -4.89 0.17 -1.24
N LEU A 48 -4.81 0.41 -2.55
CA LEU A 48 -5.16 1.69 -3.15
C LEU A 48 -6.64 1.69 -3.52
N ILE A 49 -7.38 2.65 -2.97
CA ILE A 49 -8.83 2.77 -3.12
C ILE A 49 -9.13 4.01 -3.95
N GLY A 50 -9.92 3.89 -5.01
CA GLY A 50 -10.15 5.05 -5.86
C GLY A 50 -11.07 4.82 -7.06
N ARG A 51 -11.10 5.79 -7.96
CA ARG A 51 -11.96 5.73 -9.16
C ARG A 51 -11.49 4.61 -10.10
N PRO A 52 -12.39 3.76 -10.62
CA PRO A 52 -12.04 2.64 -11.50
C PRO A 52 -11.14 3.02 -12.67
N ARG A 53 -11.37 4.18 -13.30
CA ARG A 53 -10.55 4.68 -14.41
C ARG A 53 -9.06 4.75 -14.09
N VAL A 54 -8.70 5.22 -12.89
CA VAL A 54 -7.28 5.34 -12.52
C VAL A 54 -6.73 4.00 -12.07
N LEU A 55 -7.51 3.24 -11.30
CA LEU A 55 -7.11 1.90 -10.85
C LEU A 55 -6.85 0.96 -12.03
N GLN A 56 -7.65 1.05 -13.10
CA GLN A 56 -7.43 0.26 -14.31
C GLN A 56 -6.07 0.61 -14.95
N ALA A 57 -5.77 1.91 -15.14
CA ALA A 57 -4.49 2.33 -15.68
C ALA A 57 -3.30 1.87 -14.81
N VAL A 58 -3.42 1.97 -13.49
CA VAL A 58 -2.41 1.48 -12.54
C VAL A 58 -2.27 -0.05 -12.63
N GLY A 59 -3.38 -0.77 -12.75
CA GLY A 59 -3.42 -2.22 -12.83
C GLY A 59 -2.88 -2.77 -14.16
N GLU A 60 -3.00 -2.02 -15.25
CA GLU A 60 -2.52 -2.43 -16.58
C GLU A 60 -1.08 -1.99 -16.84
N CYS A 61 -0.72 -0.77 -16.44
CA CYS A 61 0.56 -0.15 -16.78
C CYS A 61 1.58 -0.13 -15.62
N GLY A 62 1.14 -0.32 -14.38
CA GLY A 62 1.98 -0.05 -13.21
C GLY A 62 2.12 1.44 -12.95
N MET A 63 3.20 1.86 -12.28
CA MET A 63 3.45 3.26 -11.95
C MET A 63 4.92 3.64 -12.01
N ALA A 64 5.19 4.85 -12.48
CA ALA A 64 6.47 5.51 -12.32
C ALA A 64 6.39 6.51 -11.16
N LEU A 65 7.10 6.23 -10.07
CA LEU A 65 7.19 7.12 -8.91
C LEU A 65 8.36 8.07 -9.12
N THR A 66 8.10 9.36 -9.11
CA THR A 66 9.11 10.41 -9.33
C THR A 66 9.06 11.42 -8.22
N ALA A 67 10.23 11.96 -7.84
CA ALA A 67 10.36 13.04 -6.88
C ALA A 67 11.55 13.92 -7.29
N VAL A 68 11.62 15.14 -6.75
CA VAL A 68 12.67 16.10 -7.08
C VAL A 68 14.06 15.55 -6.70
N ASP A 69 14.18 14.94 -5.52
CA ASP A 69 15.46 14.49 -4.96
C ASP A 69 15.51 12.96 -4.74
N ALA A 70 14.68 12.19 -5.44
CA ALA A 70 14.69 10.74 -5.37
C ALA A 70 14.84 10.12 -6.75
N ALA A 71 15.60 9.02 -6.83
CA ALA A 71 15.68 8.23 -8.04
C ALA A 71 14.27 7.74 -8.44
N PRO A 72 13.90 7.83 -9.72
CA PRO A 72 12.63 7.29 -10.18
C PRO A 72 12.53 5.80 -9.86
N GLN A 73 11.37 5.37 -9.37
CA GLN A 73 11.11 3.98 -9.06
C GLN A 73 9.96 3.46 -9.91
N GLN A 74 10.18 2.33 -10.57
CA GLN A 74 9.15 1.66 -11.35
C GLN A 74 8.43 0.63 -10.50
N MET A 75 7.11 0.71 -10.47
CA MET A 75 6.23 -0.25 -9.83
C MET A 75 5.57 -1.09 -10.92
N PRO A 76 5.76 -2.43 -10.93
CA PRO A 76 5.06 -3.27 -11.88
C PRO A 76 3.55 -3.30 -11.57
N PRO A 77 2.72 -3.60 -12.58
CA PRO A 77 1.34 -4.06 -12.36
C PRO A 77 1.25 -5.09 -11.23
N GLY A 78 0.19 -5.01 -10.41
CA GLY A 78 -0.05 -5.95 -9.31
C GLY A 78 0.81 -5.74 -8.06
N ALA A 79 1.70 -4.74 -8.03
CA ALA A 79 2.44 -4.41 -6.81
C ALA A 79 1.55 -3.84 -5.68
N LEU A 80 0.34 -3.39 -6.02
CA LEU A 80 -0.68 -2.89 -5.12
C LEU A 80 -1.97 -3.70 -5.26
N ARG A 81 -2.70 -3.86 -4.16
CA ARG A 81 -4.10 -4.26 -4.22
C ARG A 81 -4.95 -3.06 -4.62
N LEU A 82 -5.81 -3.21 -5.62
CA LEU A 82 -6.62 -2.12 -6.17
C LEU A 82 -8.10 -2.44 -5.95
N VAL A 83 -8.85 -1.53 -5.34
CA VAL A 83 -10.30 -1.69 -5.14
C VAL A 83 -11.03 -0.36 -5.35
N ALA A 84 -12.21 -0.41 -5.95
CA ALA A 84 -13.00 0.80 -6.18
C ALA A 84 -13.64 1.34 -4.89
N GLU A 85 -13.95 0.45 -3.94
CA GLU A 85 -14.57 0.77 -2.66
C GLU A 85 -13.86 0.06 -1.52
N PRO A 86 -13.89 0.64 -0.30
CA PRO A 86 -13.31 0.01 0.88
C PRO A 86 -14.00 -1.33 1.18
N PRO A 87 -13.26 -2.43 1.37
CA PRO A 87 -13.87 -3.69 1.76
C PRO A 87 -14.41 -3.63 3.20
N ALA A 88 -15.27 -4.57 3.57
CA ALA A 88 -15.62 -4.76 4.98
C ALA A 88 -14.37 -5.11 5.79
N CYS A 89 -14.33 -4.70 7.06
CA CYS A 89 -13.22 -4.92 7.96
C CYS A 89 -13.58 -5.97 9.01
N ASP A 90 -13.18 -7.22 8.78
CA ASP A 90 -13.45 -8.35 9.68
C ASP A 90 -12.27 -8.62 10.66
N GLY A 91 -11.33 -7.67 10.76
CA GLY A 91 -10.07 -7.82 11.50
C GLY A 91 -9.58 -6.48 12.10
N PRO A 92 -8.26 -6.30 12.32
CA PRO A 92 -7.74 -5.04 12.84
C PRO A 92 -8.08 -3.89 11.89
N ALA A 93 -8.53 -2.76 12.45
CA ALA A 93 -8.87 -1.58 11.67
C ALA A 93 -7.66 -1.13 10.82
N PRO A 94 -7.86 -0.80 9.53
CA PRO A 94 -6.78 -0.34 8.68
C PRO A 94 -6.26 1.02 9.13
N LEU A 95 -4.97 1.26 8.92
CA LEU A 95 -4.48 2.62 8.83
C LEU A 95 -4.96 3.23 7.52
N VAL A 96 -5.70 4.33 7.60
CA VAL A 96 -6.23 5.04 6.44
C VAL A 96 -5.41 6.30 6.19
N LEU A 97 -4.91 6.44 4.96
CA LEU A 97 -4.16 7.60 4.47
C LEU A 97 -4.96 8.31 3.38
#